data_AF-A0ABD6EUT2-F1
#
_entry.id   AF-A0ABD6EUT2-F1
#
_cell.length_a   1.000
_cell.length_b   1.000
_cell.length_c   1.000
_cell.angle_alpha   90.00
_cell.angle_beta   90.00
_cell.angle_gamma   90.00
#
_symmetry.space_group_name_H-M   'P 1'
#
loop_
_entity.id
_entity.type
_entity.pdbx_description
1 polymer ?
#
loop_
_entity_poly.entity_id
_entity_poly.type
_entity_poly.pdbx_seq_one_letter_code
_entity_poly.pdbx_strand_id
1 'polypeptide(L)'
;MLRACTTENENSAAKNRLGSSSRWVTEVAKELSRDLASSKRRFAVELSKKSAYSEVIRYAVRDNYHSLLSYTLQFLEAVDSHSTGYRGDDQFFAIIIMLAARGMEHYTVDAPLADSVEAVSLFHSLSMLFERLPSLGNDSCAAWVYLLDRIEKWADIRSIDERSSDIDRTVVQIQRKLTQK
;
A
#
# COMPACT_ATOMS: atom_id res chain seq x y z
N MET A 1 18.43 -68.04 -49.80
CA MET A 1 17.65 -66.79 -49.95
C MET A 1 17.00 -66.47 -48.60
N LEU A 2 17.64 -65.63 -47.76
CA LEU A 2 17.07 -65.18 -46.48
C LEU A 2 17.54 -63.74 -46.24
N ARG A 3 16.63 -62.76 -46.36
CA ARG A 3 16.76 -61.41 -45.80
C ARG A 3 15.39 -60.73 -45.78
N ALA A 4 14.75 -60.76 -44.62
CA ALA A 4 13.64 -59.88 -44.25
C ALA A 4 13.66 -59.75 -42.72
N CYS A 5 14.42 -58.79 -42.17
CA CYS A 5 14.43 -58.56 -40.71
C CYS A 5 14.99 -57.19 -40.26
N THR A 6 14.77 -56.09 -41.00
CA THR A 6 15.32 -54.77 -40.59
C THR A 6 14.33 -53.61 -40.54
N THR A 7 13.08 -53.76 -40.95
CA THR A 7 12.15 -52.62 -41.08
C THR A 7 11.34 -52.26 -39.83
N GLU A 8 11.24 -53.15 -38.83
CA GLU A 8 10.40 -52.89 -37.64
C GLU A 8 11.13 -52.08 -36.56
N ASN A 9 12.47 -52.14 -36.49
CA ASN A 9 13.24 -51.50 -35.43
C ASN A 9 13.49 -49.99 -35.69
N GLU A 10 13.53 -49.57 -36.95
CA GLU A 10 13.69 -48.15 -37.32
C GLU A 10 12.41 -47.34 -37.08
N ASN A 11 11.23 -47.95 -37.27
CA ASN A 11 9.94 -47.30 -37.03
C ASN A 11 9.65 -47.06 -35.53
N SER A 12 10.16 -47.91 -34.64
CA SER A 12 10.03 -47.71 -33.18
C SER A 12 10.98 -46.62 -32.67
N ALA A 13 12.21 -46.57 -33.20
CA ALA A 13 13.20 -45.55 -32.87
C ALA A 13 12.80 -44.17 -33.39
N ALA A 14 12.21 -44.08 -34.58
CA ALA A 14 11.66 -42.84 -35.13
C ALA A 14 10.45 -42.33 -34.32
N LYS A 15 9.51 -43.22 -33.93
CA LYS A 15 8.37 -42.86 -33.05
C LYS A 15 8.81 -42.35 -31.67
N ASN A 16 9.84 -42.97 -31.07
CA ASN A 16 10.37 -42.53 -29.78
C ASN A 16 11.12 -41.19 -29.86
N ARG A 17 11.83 -40.91 -30.96
CA ARG A 17 12.48 -39.60 -31.19
C ARG A 17 11.48 -38.48 -31.45
N LEU A 18 10.39 -38.74 -32.17
CA LEU A 18 9.29 -37.78 -32.37
C LEU A 18 8.50 -37.51 -31.07
N GLY A 19 8.27 -38.54 -30.24
CA GLY A 19 7.62 -38.39 -28.93
C GLY A 19 8.48 -37.62 -27.92
N SER A 20 9.79 -37.84 -27.92
CA SER A 20 10.77 -37.05 -27.14
C SER A 20 10.83 -35.60 -27.63
N SER A 21 10.81 -35.38 -28.95
CA SER A 21 10.86 -34.04 -29.53
C SER A 21 9.59 -33.22 -29.24
N SER A 22 8.43 -33.87 -29.29
CA SER A 22 7.15 -33.24 -28.94
C SER A 22 7.08 -32.89 -27.44
N ARG A 23 7.61 -33.77 -26.58
CA ARG A 23 7.56 -33.59 -25.12
C ARG A 23 8.38 -32.39 -24.64
N TRP A 24 9.59 -32.17 -25.16
CA TRP A 24 10.38 -30.99 -24.76
C TRP A 24 9.71 -29.69 -25.24
N VAL A 25 9.11 -29.68 -26.43
CA VAL A 25 8.36 -28.52 -26.93
C VAL A 25 7.18 -28.21 -26.01
N THR A 26 6.43 -29.23 -25.58
CA THR A 26 5.32 -29.03 -24.64
C THR A 26 5.77 -28.56 -23.26
N GLU A 27 6.91 -29.04 -22.76
CA GLU A 27 7.44 -28.61 -21.47
C GLU A 27 7.94 -27.16 -21.52
N VAL A 28 8.69 -26.81 -22.57
CA VAL A 28 9.17 -25.44 -22.80
C VAL A 28 7.99 -24.48 -22.99
N ALA A 29 6.96 -24.86 -23.76
CA ALA A 29 5.76 -24.04 -23.92
C ALA A 29 5.01 -23.81 -22.60
N LYS A 30 4.96 -24.84 -21.73
CA LYS A 30 4.34 -24.75 -20.39
C LYS A 30 5.15 -23.86 -19.45
N GLU A 31 6.48 -23.96 -19.50
CA GLU A 31 7.39 -23.10 -18.74
C GLU A 31 7.28 -21.63 -19.17
N LEU A 32 7.36 -21.35 -20.48
CA LEU A 32 7.15 -20.02 -21.06
C LEU A 32 5.77 -19.44 -20.69
N SER A 33 4.73 -20.26 -20.68
CA SER A 33 3.38 -19.83 -20.28
C SER A 33 3.32 -19.44 -18.80
N ARG A 34 4.00 -20.19 -17.94
CA ARG A 34 4.13 -19.90 -16.51
C ARG A 34 4.92 -18.60 -16.28
N ASP A 35 6.01 -18.41 -17.02
CA ASP A 35 6.84 -17.21 -16.94
C ASP A 35 6.12 -15.97 -17.47
N LEU A 36 5.36 -16.11 -18.55
CA LEU A 36 4.51 -15.04 -19.05
C LEU A 36 3.45 -14.67 -18.01
N ALA A 37 2.82 -15.64 -17.37
CA ALA A 37 1.84 -15.40 -16.32
C ALA A 37 2.47 -14.72 -15.09
N SER A 38 3.66 -15.16 -14.66
CA SER A 38 4.37 -14.55 -13.53
C SER A 38 4.84 -13.12 -13.85
N SER A 39 5.31 -12.89 -15.07
CA SER A 39 5.71 -11.57 -15.57
C SER A 39 4.53 -10.60 -15.63
N LYS A 40 3.40 -11.03 -16.19
CA LYS A 40 2.16 -10.23 -16.22
C LYS A 40 1.69 -9.84 -14.82
N ARG A 41 1.74 -10.77 -13.86
CA ARG A 41 1.39 -10.48 -12.46
C ARG A 41 2.33 -9.45 -11.84
N ARG A 42 3.65 -9.62 -11.99
CA ARG A 42 4.63 -8.64 -11.48
C ARG A 42 4.43 -7.25 -12.10
N PHE A 43 4.20 -7.19 -13.40
CA PHE A 43 3.92 -5.93 -14.09
C PHE A 43 2.63 -5.27 -13.58
N ALA A 44 1.55 -6.03 -13.38
CA ALA A 44 0.30 -5.50 -12.85
C ALA A 44 0.43 -4.92 -11.44
N VAL A 45 1.24 -5.54 -10.57
CA VAL A 45 1.54 -5.03 -9.23
C VAL A 45 2.33 -3.73 -9.31
N GLU A 46 3.37 -3.69 -10.14
CA GLU A 46 4.21 -2.49 -10.31
C GLU A 46 3.41 -1.31 -10.90
N LEU A 47 2.56 -1.59 -11.89
CA LEU A 47 1.66 -0.59 -12.47
C LEU A 47 0.67 -0.07 -11.44
N SER A 48 0.08 -0.96 -10.63
CA SER A 48 -0.82 -0.59 -9.53
C SER A 48 -0.10 0.29 -8.50
N LYS A 49 1.14 -0.04 -8.14
CA LYS A 49 1.98 0.78 -7.26
C LYS A 49 2.15 2.18 -7.84
N LYS A 50 2.62 2.31 -9.07
CA LYS A 50 2.82 3.63 -9.72
C LYS A 50 1.52 4.43 -9.81
N SER A 51 0.41 3.77 -10.13
CA SER A 51 -0.91 4.41 -10.15
C SER A 51 -1.30 4.95 -8.78
N ALA A 52 -1.08 4.18 -7.71
CA ALA A 52 -1.38 4.61 -6.34
C ALA A 52 -0.58 5.85 -5.94
N TYR A 53 0.73 5.85 -6.20
CA TYR A 53 1.58 7.02 -5.96
C TYR A 53 1.13 8.24 -6.78
N SER A 54 0.71 8.05 -8.03
CA SER A 54 0.17 9.15 -8.84
C SER A 54 -1.10 9.77 -8.26
N GLU A 55 -2.00 8.96 -7.69
CA GLU A 55 -3.21 9.49 -7.03
C GLU A 55 -2.86 10.22 -5.73
N VAL A 56 -1.94 9.69 -4.93
CA VAL A 56 -1.42 10.38 -3.73
C VAL A 56 -0.86 11.76 -4.09
N ILE A 57 -0.03 11.83 -5.13
CA ILE A 57 0.51 13.10 -5.63
C ILE A 57 -0.61 14.04 -6.08
N ARG A 58 -1.63 13.52 -6.79
CA ARG A 58 -2.76 14.33 -7.25
C ARG A 58 -3.53 14.95 -6.08
N TYR A 59 -3.78 14.18 -5.02
CA TYR A 59 -4.45 14.71 -3.83
C TYR A 59 -3.57 15.73 -3.10
N ALA A 60 -2.26 15.47 -2.99
CA ALA A 60 -1.30 16.39 -2.38
C ALA A 60 -1.17 17.72 -3.14
N VAL A 61 -1.18 17.70 -4.46
CA VAL A 61 -1.10 18.93 -5.28
C VAL A 61 -2.38 19.77 -5.17
N ARG A 62 -3.51 19.14 -4.86
CA ARG A 62 -4.81 19.82 -4.68
C ARG A 62 -5.12 20.17 -3.23
N ASP A 63 -4.19 19.92 -2.30
CA ASP A 63 -4.39 20.06 -0.85
C ASP A 63 -5.67 19.38 -0.32
N ASN A 64 -6.09 18.30 -0.98
CA ASN A 64 -7.28 17.55 -0.59
C ASN A 64 -6.90 16.37 0.31
N TYR A 65 -6.56 16.70 1.55
CA TYR A 65 -6.11 15.73 2.55
C TYR A 65 -7.21 14.75 2.98
N HIS A 66 -8.48 15.18 2.95
CA HIS A 66 -9.58 14.28 3.30
C HIS A 66 -9.74 13.15 2.29
N SER A 67 -9.69 13.45 0.98
CA SER A 67 -9.68 12.43 -0.06
C SER A 67 -8.42 11.56 -0.03
N LEU A 68 -7.26 12.13 0.33
CA LEU A 68 -6.03 11.36 0.53
C LEU A 68 -6.21 10.30 1.64
N LEU A 69 -6.76 10.69 2.78
CA LEU A 69 -6.97 9.77 3.91
C LEU A 69 -8.02 8.71 3.59
N SER A 70 -9.14 9.11 2.95
CA SER A 70 -10.16 8.16 2.49
C SER A 70 -9.59 7.13 1.51
N TYR A 71 -8.78 7.58 0.55
CA TYR A 71 -8.09 6.69 -0.39
C TYR A 71 -7.14 5.72 0.34
N THR A 72 -6.45 6.19 1.37
CA THR A 72 -5.54 5.38 2.18
C THR A 72 -6.27 4.32 3.00
N LEU A 73 -7.42 4.66 3.59
CA LEU A 73 -8.25 3.71 4.33
C LEU A 73 -8.72 2.54 3.44
N GLN A 74 -8.94 2.78 2.13
CA GLN A 74 -9.27 1.71 1.18
C GLN A 74 -8.13 0.69 1.01
N PHE A 75 -6.86 1.12 1.12
CA PHE A 75 -5.73 0.18 1.08
C PHE A 75 -5.69 -0.72 2.31
N LEU A 76 -6.06 -0.20 3.48
CA LEU A 76 -6.17 -1.01 4.69
C LEU A 76 -7.25 -2.10 4.54
N GLU A 77 -8.40 -1.76 3.96
CA GLU A 77 -9.45 -2.73 3.66
C GLU A 77 -9.03 -3.76 2.60
N ALA A 78 -8.19 -3.34 1.64
CA ALA A 78 -7.60 -4.22 0.63
C ALA A 78 -6.55 -5.19 1.21
N VAL A 79 -5.87 -4.81 2.31
CA VAL A 79 -4.97 -5.68 3.07
C VAL A 79 -5.77 -6.79 3.76
N ASP A 80 -6.84 -6.41 4.46
CA ASP A 80 -7.69 -7.34 5.20
C ASP A 80 -8.37 -8.38 4.27
N SER A 81 -8.78 -7.95 3.07
CA SER A 81 -9.47 -8.78 2.08
C SER A 81 -8.57 -9.69 1.23
N HIS A 82 -7.27 -9.81 1.54
CA HIS A 82 -6.33 -10.70 0.83
C HIS A 82 -6.25 -10.45 -0.69
N SER A 83 -6.43 -9.21 -1.15
CA SER A 83 -6.40 -8.85 -2.57
C SER A 83 -5.05 -9.14 -3.25
N THR A 84 -5.04 -9.53 -4.53
CA THR A 84 -3.79 -9.79 -5.28
C THR A 84 -3.10 -8.52 -5.80
N GLY A 85 -3.70 -7.34 -5.55
CA GLY A 85 -3.19 -6.05 -5.97
C GLY A 85 -2.10 -5.50 -5.04
N TYR A 86 -1.55 -4.33 -5.39
CA TYR A 86 -0.68 -3.58 -4.50
C TYR A 86 -1.46 -3.13 -3.26
N ARG A 87 -0.90 -3.38 -2.07
CA ARG A 87 -1.58 -3.19 -0.78
C ARG A 87 -1.03 -2.02 0.07
N GLY A 88 -0.09 -1.25 -0.48
CA GLY A 88 0.68 -0.27 0.27
C GLY A 88 1.92 -0.89 0.93
N ASP A 89 3.06 -0.22 0.80
CA ASP A 89 4.30 -0.51 1.52
C ASP A 89 4.56 0.55 2.61
N ASP A 90 5.53 0.31 3.49
CA ASP A 90 5.88 1.21 4.60
C ASP A 90 6.14 2.65 4.10
N GLN A 91 6.88 2.78 3.00
CA GLN A 91 7.20 4.05 2.37
C GLN A 91 5.95 4.78 1.86
N PHE A 92 5.01 4.06 1.23
CA PHE A 92 3.77 4.63 0.72
C PHE A 92 2.94 5.24 1.86
N PHE A 93 2.75 4.48 2.94
CA PHE A 93 2.02 4.98 4.10
C PHE A 93 2.75 6.12 4.81
N ALA A 94 4.09 6.05 4.93
CA ALA A 94 4.89 7.14 5.47
C ALA A 94 4.69 8.45 4.69
N ILE A 95 4.69 8.39 3.36
CA ILE A 95 4.47 9.56 2.51
C ILE A 95 3.07 10.14 2.74
N ILE A 96 2.04 9.31 2.82
CA ILE A 96 0.68 9.78 3.12
C ILE A 96 0.61 10.47 4.47
N ILE A 97 1.20 9.88 5.51
CA ILE A 97 1.20 10.44 6.86
C ILE A 97 1.93 11.79 6.86
N MET A 98 3.08 11.89 6.20
CA MET A 98 3.83 13.15 6.06
C MET A 98 3.02 14.22 5.32
N LEU A 99 2.31 13.84 4.25
CA LEU A 99 1.42 14.76 3.52
C LEU A 99 0.25 15.22 4.38
N ALA A 100 -0.34 14.34 5.18
CA ALA A 100 -1.40 14.72 6.10
C ALA A 100 -0.88 15.61 7.24
N ALA A 101 0.35 15.39 7.70
CA ALA A 101 1.01 16.27 8.67
C ALA A 101 1.23 17.68 8.11
N ARG A 102 1.57 17.80 6.82
CA ARG A 102 1.58 19.09 6.11
C ARG A 102 0.20 19.74 6.10
N GLY A 103 -0.86 18.95 5.94
CA GLY A 103 -2.24 19.43 6.04
C GLY A 103 -2.57 19.98 7.43
N MET A 104 -2.16 19.28 8.50
CA MET A 104 -2.34 19.75 9.88
C MET A 104 -1.54 21.03 10.18
N GLU A 105 -0.34 21.17 9.63
CA GLU A 105 0.49 22.38 9.77
C GLU A 105 -0.19 23.64 9.22
N HIS A 106 -1.08 23.52 8.23
CA HIS A 106 -1.87 24.65 7.77
C HIS A 106 -2.76 25.24 8.87
N TYR A 107 -3.27 24.39 9.77
CA TYR A 107 -4.18 24.79 10.84
C TYR A 107 -3.46 25.24 12.13
N THR A 108 -2.12 25.30 12.13
CA THR A 108 -1.32 25.80 13.27
C THR A 108 -0.96 27.28 13.16
N VAL A 109 -1.51 28.00 12.18
CA VAL A 109 -1.14 29.40 11.92
C VAL A 109 -1.83 30.35 12.92
N ASP A 110 -3.14 30.20 13.09
CA ASP A 110 -3.96 31.08 13.92
C ASP A 110 -5.06 30.29 14.66
N ALA A 111 -5.42 30.73 15.87
CA ALA A 111 -6.49 30.13 16.69
C ALA A 111 -7.84 29.94 15.95
N PRO A 112 -8.42 30.92 15.22
CA PRO A 112 -9.67 30.70 14.49
C PRO A 112 -9.58 29.64 13.39
N LEU A 113 -8.39 29.42 12.83
CA LEU A 113 -8.16 28.39 11.83
C LEU A 113 -7.96 27.03 12.50
N ALA A 114 -7.31 26.98 13.66
CA ALA A 114 -7.19 25.78 14.48
C ALA A 114 -8.56 25.26 14.96
N ASP A 115 -9.49 26.17 15.25
CA ASP A 115 -10.85 25.87 15.69
C ASP A 115 -11.82 25.53 14.54
N SER A 116 -11.34 25.52 13.29
CA SER A 116 -12.20 25.25 12.14
C SER A 116 -12.72 23.81 12.14
N VAL A 117 -13.92 23.62 11.57
CA VAL A 117 -14.54 22.29 11.47
C VAL A 117 -13.67 21.35 10.63
N GLU A 118 -12.99 21.89 9.63
CA GLU A 118 -12.08 21.17 8.75
C GLU A 118 -10.86 20.63 9.50
N ALA A 119 -10.27 21.44 10.40
CA ALA A 119 -9.14 21.03 11.23
C ALA A 119 -9.52 19.86 12.16
N VAL A 120 -10.63 20.00 12.87
CA VAL A 120 -11.15 18.97 13.79
C VAL A 120 -11.54 17.69 13.03
N SER A 121 -12.17 17.82 11.86
CA SER A 121 -12.53 16.68 11.00
C SER A 121 -11.29 15.94 10.48
N LEU A 122 -10.25 16.69 10.10
CA LEU A 122 -8.98 16.12 9.66
C LEU A 122 -8.31 15.36 10.81
N PHE A 123 -8.28 15.93 12.01
CA PHE A 123 -7.77 15.26 13.22
C PHE A 123 -8.47 13.92 13.46
N HIS A 124 -9.81 13.88 13.48
CA HIS A 124 -10.53 12.62 13.68
C HIS A 124 -10.26 11.59 12.58
N SER A 125 -10.17 12.03 11.33
CA SER A 125 -9.82 11.15 10.21
C SER A 125 -8.42 10.54 10.38
N LEU A 126 -7.47 11.33 10.91
CA LEU A 126 -6.11 10.88 11.22
C LEU A 126 -6.06 9.94 12.42
N SER A 127 -6.84 10.21 13.46
CA SER A 127 -6.96 9.29 14.61
C SER A 127 -7.49 7.93 14.16
N MET A 128 -8.52 7.91 13.30
CA MET A 128 -9.04 6.66 12.72
C MET A 128 -7.99 5.94 11.86
N LEU A 129 -7.20 6.68 11.08
CA LEU A 129 -6.11 6.10 10.32
C LEU A 129 -5.04 5.50 11.25
N PHE A 130 -4.68 6.18 12.33
CA PHE A 130 -3.71 5.70 13.31
C PHE A 130 -4.14 4.41 13.99
N GLU A 131 -5.43 4.30 14.33
CA GLU A 131 -5.96 3.09 14.94
C GLU A 131 -5.94 1.90 13.99
N ARG A 132 -6.18 2.13 12.69
CA ARG A 132 -6.28 1.07 11.68
C ARG A 132 -4.95 0.71 11.02
N LEU A 133 -3.99 1.62 10.99
CA LEU A 133 -2.69 1.42 10.37
C LEU A 133 -1.63 1.13 11.45
N PRO A 134 -1.25 -0.14 11.68
CA PRO A 134 -0.09 -0.42 12.52
C PRO A 134 1.17 0.17 11.86
N SER A 135 2.12 0.70 12.63
CA SER A 135 3.45 1.02 12.07
C SER A 135 4.05 -0.27 11.46
N LEU A 136 4.21 -0.25 10.14
CA LEU A 136 4.65 -1.39 9.33
C LEU A 136 6.18 -1.50 9.31
N GLY A 137 6.87 -0.40 9.61
CA GLY A 137 8.32 -0.27 9.60
C GLY A 137 8.79 1.09 10.16
N ASN A 138 10.06 1.40 9.93
CA ASN A 138 10.70 2.60 10.48
C ASN A 138 10.19 3.89 9.82
N ASP A 139 9.84 3.85 8.53
CA ASP A 139 9.43 5.06 7.80
C ASP A 139 8.06 5.53 8.27
N SER A 140 7.09 4.60 8.38
CA SER A 140 5.76 4.94 8.91
C SER A 140 5.83 5.34 10.38
N CYS A 141 6.71 4.72 11.19
CA CYS A 141 6.93 5.12 12.58
C CYS A 141 7.44 6.57 12.69
N ALA A 142 8.48 6.92 11.93
CA ALA A 142 9.01 8.29 11.90
C ALA A 142 7.97 9.29 11.39
N ALA A 143 7.19 8.94 10.38
CA ALA A 143 6.12 9.77 9.87
C ALA A 143 5.02 10.00 10.91
N TRP A 144 4.66 8.97 11.70
CA TRP A 144 3.70 9.11 12.80
C TRP A 144 4.20 10.03 13.90
N VAL A 145 5.48 9.93 14.27
CA VAL A 145 6.10 10.86 15.24
C VAL A 145 6.06 12.29 14.71
N TYR A 146 6.37 12.49 13.43
CA TYR A 146 6.28 13.81 12.81
C TYR A 146 4.84 14.36 12.81
N LEU A 147 3.86 13.53 12.46
CA LEU A 147 2.46 13.94 12.51
C LEU A 147 2.00 14.28 13.93
N LEU A 148 2.44 13.51 14.92
CA LEU A 148 2.12 13.76 16.33
C LEU A 148 2.61 15.14 16.77
N ASP A 149 3.85 15.53 16.44
CA ASP A 149 4.38 16.87 16.72
C ASP A 149 3.49 17.98 16.09
N ARG A 150 2.95 17.75 14.89
CA ARG A 150 2.04 18.71 14.25
C ARG A 150 0.67 18.77 14.92
N ILE A 151 0.15 17.63 15.36
CA ILE A 151 -1.11 17.54 16.09
C ILE A 151 -0.99 18.22 17.47
N GLU A 152 0.11 18.02 18.18
CA GLU A 152 0.36 18.67 19.48
C GLU A 152 0.39 20.19 19.34
N LYS A 153 1.14 20.71 18.36
CA LYS A 153 1.17 22.14 18.04
C LYS A 153 -0.21 22.70 17.68
N TRP A 154 -1.02 21.95 16.95
CA TRP A 154 -2.38 22.33 16.64
C TRP A 154 -3.26 22.35 17.90
N ALA A 155 -3.15 21.34 18.76
CA ALA A 155 -3.90 21.23 20.00
C ALA A 155 -3.58 22.38 20.97
N ASP A 156 -2.33 22.84 21.01
CA ASP A 156 -1.88 23.95 21.87
C ASP A 156 -2.45 25.33 21.46
N ILE A 157 -2.72 25.53 20.17
CA ILE A 157 -3.19 26.82 19.61
C ILE A 157 -4.72 26.94 19.63
N ARG A 158 -5.40 25.80 19.59
CA ARG A 158 -6.86 25.66 19.62
C ARG A 158 -7.46 26.28 20.89
N SER A 159 -8.68 26.81 20.80
CA SER A 159 -9.42 27.21 21.99
C SER A 159 -9.97 26.00 22.76
N ILE A 160 -10.05 26.14 24.08
CA ILE A 160 -10.57 25.08 24.95
C ILE A 160 -12.10 25.08 24.85
N ASP A 161 -12.64 24.09 24.15
CA ASP A 161 -14.06 23.78 24.03
C ASP A 161 -14.46 22.48 24.78
N GLU A 162 -15.73 22.09 24.72
CA GLU A 162 -16.24 20.85 25.34
C GLU A 162 -15.62 19.56 24.75
N ARG A 163 -15.08 19.60 23.52
CA ARG A 163 -14.45 18.46 22.84
C ARG A 163 -12.97 18.31 23.16
N SER A 164 -12.40 19.29 23.86
CA SER A 164 -10.99 19.32 24.22
C SER A 164 -10.53 18.09 24.96
N SER A 165 -11.32 17.62 25.93
CA SER A 165 -10.96 16.45 26.71
C SER A 165 -10.82 15.18 25.87
N ASP A 166 -11.62 15.06 24.80
CA ASP A 166 -11.57 13.90 23.91
C ASP A 166 -10.36 13.96 22.99
N ILE A 167 -10.07 15.15 22.43
CA ILE A 167 -8.88 15.40 21.60
C ILE A 167 -7.61 15.11 22.40
N ASP A 168 -7.47 15.69 23.59
CA ASP A 168 -6.30 15.51 24.46
C ASP A 168 -6.11 14.04 24.83
N ARG A 169 -7.21 13.34 25.15
CA ARG A 169 -7.18 11.91 25.44
C ARG A 169 -6.69 11.10 24.24
N THR A 170 -7.15 11.42 23.04
CA THR A 170 -6.71 10.75 21.81
C THR A 170 -5.24 11.03 21.53
N VAL A 171 -4.75 12.27 21.70
CA VAL A 171 -3.32 12.60 21.55
C VAL A 171 -2.47 11.78 22.52
N VAL A 172 -2.85 11.70 23.80
CA VAL A 172 -2.15 10.89 24.81
C VAL A 172 -2.19 9.39 24.46
N GLN A 173 -3.28 8.89 23.90
CA GLN A 173 -3.36 7.50 23.45
C GLN A 173 -2.41 7.22 22.28
N ILE A 174 -2.31 8.15 21.32
CA ILE A 174 -1.39 8.06 20.18
C ILE A 174 0.05 8.06 20.68
N GLN A 175 0.42 9.01 21.55
CA GLN A 175 1.73 9.09 22.20
C GLN A 175 2.10 7.75 22.82
N ARG A 176 1.25 7.21 23.72
CA ARG A 176 1.51 5.95 24.41
C ARG A 176 1.74 4.79 23.46
N LYS A 177 0.93 4.68 22.39
CA LYS A 177 1.08 3.61 21.39
C LYS A 177 2.39 3.73 20.60
N LEU A 178 2.88 4.95 20.38
CA LEU A 178 4.17 5.18 19.72
C LEU A 178 5.37 4.93 20.65
N THR A 179 5.25 5.22 21.95
CA THR A 179 6.35 5.00 22.92
C THR A 179 6.43 3.58 23.46
N GLN A 180 5.36 2.79 23.38
CA GLN A 180 5.30 1.40 23.86
C GLN A 180 5.78 0.35 22.85
N LYS A 181 6.17 0.78 21.64
CA LYS A 181 6.77 -0.09 20.61
C LYS A 181 8.29 -0.03 20.65
#